data_AF-A0A017T1J4-F1
#
_entry.id   AF-A0A017T1J4-F1
#
_cell.length_a   1.000
_cell.length_b   1.000
_cell.length_c   1.000
_cell.angle_alpha   90.00
_cell.angle_beta   90.00
_cell.angle_gamma   90.00
#
_symmetry.space_group_name_H-M   'P 1'
#
loop_
_entity.id
_entity.type
_entity.pdbx_description
1 polymer ?
#
loop_
_entity_poly.entity_id
_entity_poly.type
_entity_poly.pdbx_seq_one_letter_code
_entity_poly.pdbx_strand_id
1 'polypeptide(L)'
;MGTTVFANMRGVVHKDSGGMSMVMPDVCKTPAPPAGPIPIPYPNIGQATDTSDGPKKVQCDGKMPMVKGAKYAKSSGDEAGTAGGVVSGCNRGECEFMMYSFDVKFEGKNVCRLGDPLFHNKKNIMG
;
A
#
# COMPACT_ATOMS: atom_id res chain seq x y z
N MET A 1 -7.31 -4.39 15.95
CA MET A 1 -6.79 -5.44 16.86
C MET A 1 -5.37 -5.75 16.39
N GLY A 2 -4.47 -6.20 17.25
CA GLY A 2 -3.18 -6.70 16.75
C GLY A 2 -3.39 -7.98 15.93
N THR A 3 -2.51 -8.28 14.99
CA THR A 3 -2.53 -9.58 14.30
C THR A 3 -2.02 -10.68 15.24
N THR A 4 -2.64 -11.86 15.17
CA THR A 4 -2.19 -13.05 15.93
C THR A 4 -1.38 -14.02 15.07
N VAL A 5 -1.37 -13.83 13.75
CA VAL A 5 -0.69 -14.70 12.79
C VAL A 5 0.62 -14.04 12.36
N PHE A 6 1.72 -14.78 12.46
CA PHE A 6 3.06 -14.28 12.14
C PHE A 6 3.72 -15.14 11.07
N ALA A 7 4.43 -14.48 10.15
CA ALA A 7 5.32 -15.11 9.18
C ALA A 7 6.70 -14.48 9.32
N ASN A 8 7.75 -15.31 9.48
CA ASN A 8 9.13 -14.85 9.68
C ASN A 8 9.24 -13.79 10.82
N MET A 9 8.58 -14.07 11.95
CA MET A 9 8.54 -13.17 13.13
C MET A 9 7.87 -11.81 12.89
N ARG A 10 7.20 -11.59 11.75
CA ARG A 10 6.48 -10.36 11.41
C ARG A 10 5.00 -10.66 11.24
N GLY A 11 4.17 -9.77 11.73
CA GLY A 11 2.71 -9.93 11.68
C GLY A 11 2.21 -10.00 10.24
N VAL A 12 1.32 -10.93 9.95
CA VAL A 12 0.66 -11.00 8.65
C VAL A 12 -0.31 -9.85 8.51
N VAL A 13 -0.23 -9.13 7.39
CA VAL A 13 -1.11 -7.97 7.16
C VAL A 13 -2.48 -8.44 6.70
N HIS A 14 -3.52 -7.91 7.32
CA HIS A 14 -4.92 -8.08 6.93
C HIS A 14 -5.72 -6.84 7.34
N LYS A 15 -6.99 -6.75 6.92
CA LYS A 15 -7.85 -5.58 7.13
C LYS A 15 -7.90 -5.01 8.56
N ASP A 16 -7.81 -5.88 9.55
CA ASP A 16 -7.98 -5.52 10.96
C ASP A 16 -6.66 -5.48 11.73
N SER A 17 -5.53 -5.79 11.06
CA SER A 17 -4.17 -5.88 11.64
C SER A 17 -3.61 -4.53 12.12
N GLY A 18 -4.19 -3.42 11.64
CA GLY A 18 -3.70 -2.07 11.92
C GLY A 18 -2.42 -1.68 11.18
N GLY A 19 -1.96 -2.46 10.19
CA GLY A 19 -0.80 -2.12 9.38
C GLY A 19 -1.00 -0.81 8.60
N MET A 20 0.03 0.05 8.62
CA MET A 20 0.05 1.33 7.92
C MET A 20 1.46 1.55 7.37
N SER A 21 1.54 1.97 6.11
CA SER A 21 2.78 2.42 5.48
C SER A 21 2.68 3.92 5.23
N MET A 22 3.69 4.68 5.64
CA MET A 22 3.80 6.10 5.35
C MET A 22 5.12 6.35 4.64
N VAL A 23 5.07 6.96 3.46
CA VAL A 23 6.22 7.16 2.59
C VAL A 23 6.25 8.61 2.10
N MET A 24 7.44 9.21 2.05
CA MET A 24 7.69 10.57 1.56
C MET A 24 9.09 10.62 0.94
N PRO A 25 9.35 11.38 -0.16
CA PRO A 25 8.46 12.31 -0.85
C PRO A 25 7.69 11.70 -2.04
N ASP A 26 6.35 11.60 -1.94
CA ASP A 26 5.48 11.30 -3.07
C ASP A 26 5.29 12.55 -3.93
N VAL A 27 6.08 12.68 -5.00
CA VAL A 27 6.04 13.89 -5.84
C VAL A 27 4.85 13.83 -6.78
N CYS A 28 3.88 14.72 -6.57
CA CYS A 28 2.68 14.85 -7.38
C CYS A 28 2.61 16.23 -8.05
N LYS A 29 1.89 16.31 -9.16
CA LYS A 29 1.65 17.55 -9.91
C LYS A 29 0.47 18.29 -9.27
N THR A 30 0.73 19.49 -8.76
CA THR A 30 -0.26 20.33 -8.09
C THR A 30 -0.63 21.51 -8.97
N PRO A 31 -1.93 21.78 -9.24
CA PRO A 31 -2.35 22.95 -9.98
C PRO A 31 -1.84 24.25 -9.32
N ALA A 32 -1.22 25.12 -10.12
CA ALA A 32 -0.68 26.40 -9.64
C ALA A 32 -1.02 27.56 -10.62
N PRO A 33 -2.30 27.92 -10.81
CA PRO A 33 -2.69 28.99 -11.72
C PRO A 33 -2.04 30.34 -11.35
N PRO A 34 -1.62 31.17 -12.32
CA PRO A 34 -1.77 31.01 -13.77
C PRO A 34 -0.71 30.10 -14.43
N ALA A 35 0.24 29.57 -13.68
CA ALA A 35 1.24 28.62 -14.20
C ALA A 35 0.64 27.21 -14.37
N GLY A 36 1.34 26.37 -15.13
CA GLY A 36 1.02 24.95 -15.24
C GLY A 36 1.24 24.19 -13.92
N PRO A 37 0.78 22.92 -13.80
CA PRO A 37 0.99 22.13 -12.60
C PRO A 37 2.47 21.98 -12.24
N ILE A 38 2.82 22.19 -10.97
CA ILE A 38 4.19 22.10 -10.46
C ILE A 38 4.39 20.81 -9.64
N PRO A 39 5.57 20.17 -9.69
CA PRO A 39 5.87 19.02 -8.84
C PRO A 39 6.02 19.46 -7.36
N ILE A 40 5.21 18.89 -6.47
CA ILE A 40 5.27 19.13 -5.02
C ILE A 40 5.41 17.79 -4.30
N PRO A 41 6.35 17.67 -3.33
CA PRO A 41 6.48 16.46 -2.51
C PRO A 41 5.35 16.38 -1.46
N TYR A 42 4.64 15.26 -1.43
CA TYR A 42 3.60 14.96 -0.44
C TYR A 42 3.97 13.73 0.41
N PRO A 43 3.42 13.60 1.62
CA PRO A 43 3.35 12.30 2.27
C PRO A 43 2.33 11.41 1.56
N ASN A 44 2.58 10.11 1.53
CA ASN A 44 1.62 9.14 1.02
C ASN A 44 1.46 7.98 2.01
N ILE A 45 0.21 7.61 2.25
CA ILE A 45 -0.21 6.67 3.28
C ILE A 45 -1.03 5.57 2.64
N GLY A 46 -0.58 4.32 2.85
CA GLY A 46 -1.31 3.10 2.52
C GLY A 46 -1.75 2.39 3.80
N GLN A 47 -3.01 1.96 3.86
CA GLN A 47 -3.59 1.38 5.07
C GLN A 47 -4.08 -0.04 4.83
N ALA A 48 -3.80 -0.94 5.78
CA ALA A 48 -4.26 -2.32 5.73
C ALA A 48 -5.79 -2.43 5.71
N THR A 49 -6.51 -1.44 6.25
CA THR A 49 -7.97 -1.35 6.23
C THR A 49 -8.56 -1.35 4.81
N ASP A 50 -7.79 -0.95 3.81
CA ASP A 50 -8.15 -0.93 2.39
C ASP A 50 -7.68 -2.19 1.62
N THR A 51 -7.28 -3.25 2.33
CA THR A 51 -6.87 -4.55 1.75
C THR A 51 -7.95 -5.10 0.80
N SER A 52 -7.51 -5.46 -0.40
CA SER A 52 -8.32 -6.04 -1.49
C SER A 52 -7.51 -7.05 -2.30
N ASP A 53 -8.18 -7.86 -3.12
CA ASP A 53 -7.56 -8.83 -4.04
C ASP A 53 -6.65 -9.91 -3.40
N GLY A 54 -6.95 -10.27 -2.14
CA GLY A 54 -6.28 -11.35 -1.41
C GLY A 54 -6.81 -12.76 -1.72
N PRO A 55 -6.37 -13.78 -0.96
CA PRO A 55 -6.81 -15.17 -1.13
C PRO A 55 -8.27 -15.36 -0.73
N LYS A 56 -8.93 -16.40 -1.25
CA LYS A 56 -10.39 -16.59 -1.07
C LYS A 56 -10.75 -17.56 0.05
N LYS A 57 -9.90 -18.54 0.33
CA LYS A 57 -10.15 -19.63 1.29
C LYS A 57 -9.38 -19.44 2.59
N VAL A 58 -8.27 -18.71 2.56
CA VAL A 58 -7.44 -18.46 3.76
C VAL A 58 -7.87 -17.19 4.47
N GLN A 59 -7.97 -17.27 5.80
CA GLN A 59 -8.22 -16.13 6.67
C GLN A 59 -7.18 -16.07 7.78
N CYS A 60 -6.79 -14.86 8.18
CA CYS A 60 -6.02 -14.56 9.37
C CYS A 60 -6.87 -13.64 10.24
N ASP A 61 -7.09 -14.00 11.51
CA ASP A 61 -7.95 -13.24 12.43
C ASP A 61 -9.37 -13.00 11.85
N GLY A 62 -9.90 -13.98 11.13
CA GLY A 62 -11.21 -13.91 10.46
C GLY A 62 -11.26 -12.96 9.25
N LYS A 63 -10.12 -12.45 8.80
CA LYS A 63 -10.01 -11.53 7.66
C LYS A 63 -9.13 -12.09 6.55
N MET A 64 -9.41 -11.66 5.33
CA MET A 64 -8.58 -11.96 4.18
C MET A 64 -7.18 -11.35 4.37
N PRO A 65 -6.10 -12.15 4.37
CA PRO A 65 -4.75 -11.64 4.49
C PRO A 65 -4.23 -11.06 3.17
N MET A 66 -3.22 -10.22 3.28
CA MET A 66 -2.46 -9.72 2.14
C MET A 66 -1.45 -10.79 1.68
N VAL A 67 -1.43 -11.01 0.36
CA VAL A 67 -0.49 -11.89 -0.33
C VAL A 67 0.04 -11.18 -1.56
N LYS A 68 1.07 -11.74 -2.20
CA LYS A 68 1.59 -11.25 -3.49
C LYS A 68 0.46 -11.07 -4.51
N GLY A 69 0.30 -9.84 -4.99
CA GLY A 69 -0.75 -9.43 -5.93
C GLY A 69 -2.03 -8.86 -5.29
N ALA A 70 -2.17 -8.96 -3.96
CA ALA A 70 -3.15 -8.20 -3.21
C ALA A 70 -2.69 -6.74 -3.06
N LYS A 71 -3.63 -5.82 -2.85
CA LYS A 71 -3.36 -4.38 -2.79
C LYS A 71 -4.16 -3.68 -1.71
N TYR A 72 -3.64 -2.55 -1.23
CA TYR A 72 -4.48 -1.54 -0.61
C TYR A 72 -5.15 -0.75 -1.73
N ALA A 73 -6.48 -0.70 -1.71
CA ALA A 73 -7.26 -0.18 -2.83
C ALA A 73 -6.98 1.30 -3.15
N LYS A 74 -6.52 2.08 -2.17
CA LYS A 74 -6.23 3.50 -2.30
C LYS A 74 -5.11 3.94 -1.36
N SER A 75 -4.48 5.05 -1.72
CA SER A 75 -3.59 5.83 -0.86
C SER A 75 -4.24 7.14 -0.40
N SER A 76 -3.60 7.81 0.56
CA SER A 76 -3.99 9.13 1.07
C SER A 76 -2.77 9.98 1.42
N GLY A 77 -2.94 11.29 1.62
CA GLY A 77 -1.88 12.27 1.92
C GLY A 77 -1.40 13.09 0.72
N ASP A 78 -1.65 12.62 -0.51
CA ASP A 78 -1.27 13.24 -1.79
C ASP A 78 -2.43 13.94 -2.51
N GLU A 79 -3.53 14.21 -1.80
CA GLU A 79 -4.79 14.66 -2.39
C GLU A 79 -4.71 16.03 -3.07
N ALA A 80 -3.78 16.89 -2.65
CA ALA A 80 -3.57 18.21 -3.25
C ALA A 80 -2.90 18.12 -4.64
N GLY A 81 -2.17 17.05 -4.93
CA GLY A 81 -1.54 16.79 -6.24
C GLY A 81 -2.55 16.28 -7.27
N THR A 82 -3.62 17.03 -7.54
CA THR A 82 -4.78 16.55 -8.33
C THR A 82 -4.47 16.23 -9.78
N ALA A 83 -3.34 16.71 -10.33
CA ALA A 83 -2.85 16.32 -11.65
C ALA A 83 -2.00 15.03 -11.64
N GLY A 84 -1.98 14.34 -10.49
CA GLY A 84 -1.42 13.01 -10.29
C GLY A 84 0.08 12.97 -10.01
N GLY A 85 0.56 11.79 -9.62
CA GLY A 85 1.96 11.49 -9.41
C GLY A 85 2.82 11.80 -10.64
N VAL A 86 4.04 12.30 -10.44
CA VAL A 86 4.95 12.62 -11.55
C VAL A 86 5.26 11.37 -12.39
N VAL A 87 5.39 10.21 -11.75
CA VAL A 87 5.64 8.92 -12.39
C VAL A 87 4.32 8.21 -12.72
N SER A 88 3.38 8.13 -11.78
CA SER A 88 2.18 7.31 -11.95
C SER A 88 1.04 7.97 -12.73
N GLY A 89 1.02 9.31 -12.79
CA GLY A 89 -0.10 10.10 -13.34
C GLY A 89 -1.42 9.93 -12.57
N CYS A 90 -1.41 9.27 -11.42
CA CYS A 90 -2.59 8.97 -10.61
C CYS A 90 -2.57 9.73 -9.29
N ASN A 91 -3.74 9.93 -8.70
CA ASN A 91 -3.92 10.51 -7.37
C ASN A 91 -4.72 9.50 -6.53
N ARG A 92 -4.32 9.26 -5.27
CA ARG A 92 -4.94 8.24 -4.40
C ARG A 92 -4.95 6.83 -5.01
N GLY A 93 -3.94 6.48 -5.79
CA GLY A 93 -3.83 5.17 -6.43
C GLY A 93 -3.65 4.02 -5.43
N GLU A 94 -3.74 2.78 -5.92
CA GLU A 94 -3.52 1.60 -5.10
C GLU A 94 -2.07 1.50 -4.58
N CYS A 95 -1.90 0.86 -3.42
CA CYS A 95 -0.59 0.49 -2.88
C CYS A 95 -0.40 -1.02 -2.97
N GLU A 96 0.77 -1.46 -3.43
CA GLU A 96 1.09 -2.88 -3.57
C GLU A 96 2.39 -3.21 -2.86
N PHE A 97 2.48 -4.41 -2.28
CA PHE A 97 3.70 -4.86 -1.61
C PHE A 97 4.80 -5.15 -2.62
N MET A 98 5.95 -4.50 -2.46
CA MET A 98 7.15 -4.75 -3.25
C MET A 98 7.84 -6.04 -2.79
N MET A 99 7.90 -6.25 -1.48
CA MET A 99 8.43 -7.48 -0.88
C MET A 99 7.36 -8.19 -0.05
N TYR A 100 7.60 -9.47 0.18
CA TYR A 100 6.74 -10.39 0.89
C TYR A 100 7.61 -11.50 1.47
N SER A 101 7.03 -12.38 2.29
CA SER A 101 7.72 -13.56 2.82
C SER A 101 8.38 -14.38 1.71
N PHE A 102 9.58 -14.89 1.96
CA PHE A 102 10.33 -15.68 0.98
C PHE A 102 9.84 -17.13 0.89
N ASP A 103 9.29 -17.64 1.99
CA ASP A 103 9.00 -19.06 2.23
C ASP A 103 7.55 -19.32 2.63
N VAL A 104 6.90 -18.41 3.36
CA VAL A 104 5.50 -18.54 3.78
C VAL A 104 4.56 -18.08 2.67
N LYS A 105 3.67 -18.97 2.26
CA LYS A 105 2.70 -18.75 1.18
C LYS A 105 1.29 -19.15 1.59
N PHE A 106 0.30 -18.36 1.18
CA PHE A 106 -1.11 -18.72 1.23
C PHE A 106 -1.65 -18.84 -0.20
N GLU A 107 -2.31 -19.96 -0.49
CA GLU A 107 -2.80 -20.28 -1.84
C GLU A 107 -1.71 -20.16 -2.93
N GLY A 108 -0.47 -20.55 -2.60
CA GLY A 108 0.67 -20.48 -3.51
C GLY A 108 1.27 -19.08 -3.68
N LYS A 109 0.73 -18.05 -3.02
CA LYS A 109 1.20 -16.66 -3.07
C LYS A 109 1.90 -16.28 -1.77
N ASN A 110 3.06 -15.64 -1.89
CA ASN A 110 3.85 -15.19 -0.74
C ASN A 110 3.06 -14.22 0.16
N VAL A 111 3.18 -14.38 1.47
CA VAL A 111 2.42 -13.58 2.45
C VAL A 111 3.06 -12.22 2.65
N CYS A 112 2.26 -11.15 2.69
CA CYS A 112 2.74 -9.81 2.99
C CYS A 112 2.76 -9.57 4.50
N ARG A 113 3.88 -9.03 5.02
CA ARG A 113 4.11 -8.88 6.45
C ARG A 113 4.26 -7.41 6.83
N LEU A 114 4.04 -7.12 8.11
CA LEU A 114 4.24 -5.80 8.67
C LEU A 114 5.67 -5.31 8.41
N GLY A 115 5.79 -4.12 7.83
CA GLY A 115 7.05 -3.46 7.50
C GLY A 115 7.72 -3.97 6.23
N ASP A 116 7.10 -4.87 5.46
CA ASP A 116 7.58 -5.13 4.10
C ASP A 116 7.30 -3.86 3.28
N PRO A 117 8.22 -3.41 2.41
CA PRO A 117 8.05 -2.17 1.66
C PRO A 117 6.92 -2.27 0.64
N LEU A 118 6.24 -1.14 0.41
CA LEU A 118 5.17 -0.97 -0.55
C LEU A 118 5.54 0.03 -1.64
N PHE A 119 4.99 -0.20 -2.83
CA PHE A 119 4.74 0.86 -3.79
C PHE A 119 3.46 1.60 -3.42
N HIS A 120 3.48 2.92 -3.55
CA HIS A 120 2.36 3.80 -3.25
C HIS A 120 1.89 4.53 -4.52
N ASN A 121 0.59 4.87 -4.55
CA ASN A 121 -0.05 5.63 -5.63
C ASN A 121 0.29 5.11 -7.03
N LYS A 122 0.05 3.81 -7.28
CA LYS A 122 0.45 3.12 -8.53
C LYS A 122 1.94 3.28 -8.87
N LYS A 123 2.81 2.98 -7.91
CA LYS A 123 4.28 3.00 -8.09
C LYS A 123 4.85 4.40 -8.34
N ASN A 124 4.21 5.44 -7.83
CA ASN A 124 4.79 6.78 -7.87
C ASN A 124 6.01 6.89 -6.94
N ILE A 125 5.92 6.23 -5.79
CA ILE A 125 7.00 6.10 -4.80
C ILE A 125 7.00 4.70 -4.18
N MET A 126 8.12 4.33 -3.56
CA MET A 126 8.29 3.13 -2.75
C MET A 126 8.85 3.46 -1.36
N GLY A 127 8.47 2.69 -0.36
CA GLY A 127 8.99 2.79 1.01
C GLY A 127 8.51 1.68 1.92
#